data_AF-A0A842URH3-F1
#
_entry.id   AF-A0A842URH3-F1
#
_cell.length_a   1.000
_cell.length_b   1.000
_cell.length_c   1.000
_cell.angle_alpha   90.00
_cell.angle_beta   90.00
_cell.angle_gamma   90.00
#
_symmetry.space_group_name_H-M   'P 1'
#
loop_
_entity.id
_entity.type
_entity.pdbx_description
1 polymer ?
#
loop_
_entity_poly.entity_id
_entity_poly.type
_entity_poly.pdbx_seq_one_letter_code
_entity_poly.pdbx_strand_id
1 'polypeptide(L)'
;MTKTKKTQELEKPIWLKYTKQEVTAIILKLANKGLTAEKIGLTLRDQYGIPNVKIYGIKIKEVLKDKFQEPTVINLENKLNKIINHYKKNKQDKKSERSLIINKAKLKKRSEYHKKNKK
;
A
#
# COMPACT_ATOMS: atom_id res chain seq x y z
N MET A 1 -4.84 12.84 -15.70
CA MET A 1 -4.59 12.06 -14.46
C MET A 1 -5.04 12.90 -13.27
N THR A 2 -6.09 12.51 -12.58
CA THR A 2 -6.57 13.20 -11.38
C THR A 2 -5.67 12.86 -10.19
N LYS A 3 -4.56 13.57 -10.05
CA LYS A 3 -3.74 13.51 -8.83
C LYS A 3 -4.53 14.15 -7.70
N THR A 4 -4.55 13.53 -6.53
CA THR A 4 -5.09 14.16 -5.33
C THR A 4 -4.31 15.46 -5.07
N LYS A 5 -5.01 16.60 -5.01
CA LYS A 5 -4.39 17.88 -4.66
C LYS A 5 -3.90 17.78 -3.22
N LYS A 6 -2.59 17.90 -3.01
CA LYS A 6 -1.98 17.83 -1.67
C LYS A 6 -2.29 19.15 -0.95
N THR A 7 -3.08 19.09 0.13
CA THR A 7 -3.40 20.28 0.93
C THR A 7 -2.13 20.85 1.56
N GLN A 8 -1.96 22.17 1.46
CA GLN A 8 -0.85 22.91 2.06
C GLN A 8 -1.09 23.00 3.57
N GLU A 9 -0.02 22.72 4.32
CA GLU A 9 0.11 22.66 5.79
C GLU A 9 -0.68 21.54 6.50
N LEU A 10 0.07 20.60 7.08
CA LEU A 10 -0.45 19.46 7.86
C LEU A 10 -0.66 19.89 9.31
N GLU A 11 -1.37 20.99 9.54
CA GLU A 11 -1.75 21.35 10.89
C GLU A 11 -2.83 20.41 11.40
N LYS A 12 -2.75 20.08 12.69
CA LYS A 12 -3.71 19.19 13.33
C LYS A 12 -5.06 19.93 13.39
N PRO A 13 -6.10 19.43 12.72
CA PRO A 13 -7.39 20.10 12.79
C PRO A 13 -7.96 20.00 14.20
N ILE A 14 -8.65 21.06 14.63
CA ILE A 14 -9.14 21.26 16.01
C ILE A 14 -10.04 20.09 16.48
N TRP A 15 -10.80 19.50 15.57
CA TRP A 15 -11.73 18.40 15.88
C TRP A 15 -11.05 17.04 16.08
N LEU A 16 -9.77 16.90 15.72
CA LEU A 16 -9.06 15.63 15.83
C LEU A 16 -8.50 15.45 17.24
N LYS A 17 -9.22 14.71 18.09
CA LYS A 17 -8.83 14.55 19.51
C LYS A 17 -7.71 13.53 19.74
N TYR A 18 -7.51 12.59 18.81
CA TYR A 18 -6.54 11.51 18.98
C TYR A 18 -5.12 12.00 19.19
N THR A 19 -4.42 11.32 20.08
CA THR A 19 -2.99 11.47 20.38
C THR A 19 -2.14 10.58 19.47
N LYS A 20 -0.85 10.89 19.39
CA LYS A 20 0.13 10.13 18.60
C LYS A 20 0.20 8.65 19.02
N GLN A 21 0.08 8.38 20.31
CA GLN A 21 0.17 7.03 20.87
C GLN A 21 -1.05 6.19 20.51
N GLU A 22 -2.26 6.76 20.63
CA GLU A 22 -3.51 6.08 20.27
C GLU A 22 -3.54 5.70 18.79
N VAL A 23 -3.13 6.61 17.89
CA VAL A 23 -3.06 6.32 16.46
C VAL A 23 -2.10 5.17 16.16
N THR A 24 -0.97 5.12 16.86
CA THR A 24 0.01 4.04 16.72
C THR A 24 -0.58 2.69 17.17
N ALA A 25 -1.31 2.68 18.29
CA ALA A 25 -1.99 1.49 18.80
C ALA A 25 -3.08 1.00 17.83
N ILE A 26 -3.86 1.91 17.23
CA ILE A 26 -4.87 1.57 16.21
C ILE A 26 -4.20 0.95 14.98
N ILE A 27 -3.09 1.53 14.50
CA ILE A 27 -2.34 0.98 13.36
C ILE A 27 -1.87 -0.44 13.65
N LEU A 28 -1.30 -0.70 14.82
CA LEU A 28 -0.85 -2.04 15.22
C LEU A 28 -2.02 -3.03 15.32
N LYS A 29 -3.17 -2.60 15.86
CA LYS A 29 -4.39 -3.42 15.91
C LYS A 29 -4.87 -3.80 14.51
N LEU A 30 -4.91 -2.86 13.58
CA LEU A 30 -5.30 -3.10 12.19
C LEU A 30 -4.28 -3.96 11.44
N ALA A 31 -2.99 -3.81 11.75
CA ALA A 31 -1.93 -4.64 11.20
C ALA A 31 -2.06 -6.10 11.64
N ASN A 32 -2.40 -6.34 12.91
CA ASN A 32 -2.63 -7.69 13.44
C ASN A 32 -3.87 -8.36 12.80
N LYS A 33 -4.83 -7.57 12.27
CA LYS A 33 -5.94 -8.08 11.44
C LYS A 33 -5.51 -8.46 10.01
N GLY A 34 -4.24 -8.27 9.65
CA GLY A 34 -3.71 -8.60 8.32
C GLY A 34 -4.02 -7.55 7.24
N LEU A 35 -4.38 -6.32 7.63
CA LEU A 35 -4.64 -5.25 6.66
C LEU A 35 -3.34 -4.68 6.10
N THR A 36 -3.31 -4.41 4.80
CA THR A 36 -2.19 -3.73 4.14
C THR A 36 -2.14 -2.25 4.54
N ALA A 37 -0.95 -1.64 4.48
CA ALA A 37 -0.76 -0.24 4.86
C ALA A 37 -1.70 0.74 4.13
N GLU A 38 -2.02 0.47 2.86
CA GLU A 38 -2.99 1.25 2.07
C GLU A 38 -4.41 1.18 2.67
N LYS A 39 -4.86 -0.04 3.00
CA LYS A 39 -6.17 -0.26 3.63
C LYS A 39 -6.22 0.36 5.01
N ILE A 40 -5.16 0.23 5.81
CA ILE A 40 -5.05 0.89 7.12
C ILE A 40 -5.26 2.40 6.98
N GLY A 41 -4.62 3.03 6.00
CA GLY A 41 -4.79 4.46 5.74
C GLY A 41 -6.23 4.86 5.38
N LEU A 42 -6.93 4.04 4.59
CA LEU A 42 -8.35 4.26 4.28
C LEU A 42 -9.23 4.09 5.52
N THR A 43 -9.02 3.02 6.29
CA THR A 43 -9.75 2.77 7.52
C THR A 43 -9.59 3.89 8.55
N LEU A 44 -8.37 4.43 8.70
CA LEU A 44 -8.11 5.58 9.56
C LEU A 44 -8.90 6.82 9.13
N ARG A 45 -9.06 7.03 7.82
CA ARG A 45 -9.84 8.15 7.28
C ARG A 45 -11.34 7.94 7.49
N ASP A 46 -11.85 6.79 7.08
CA ASP A 46 -13.29 6.57 6.94
C ASP A 46 -13.95 6.21 8.29
N GLN A 47 -13.25 5.49 9.17
CA GLN A 47 -13.81 5.06 10.46
C GLN A 47 -13.38 5.97 11.62
N TYR A 48 -12.13 6.42 11.63
CA TYR A 48 -11.56 7.18 12.74
C TYR A 48 -11.49 8.70 12.46
N GLY A 49 -11.83 9.13 11.25
CA GLY A 49 -11.80 10.54 10.86
C GLY A 49 -10.37 11.12 10.76
N ILE A 50 -9.33 10.29 10.72
CA ILE A 50 -7.93 10.74 10.60
C ILE A 50 -7.57 10.85 9.10
N PRO A 51 -7.46 12.05 8.51
CA PRO A 51 -7.30 12.17 7.06
C PRO A 51 -5.92 11.71 6.57
N ASN A 52 -4.88 11.95 7.38
CA ASN A 52 -3.50 11.60 7.09
C ASN A 52 -2.69 11.38 8.38
N VAL A 53 -2.00 10.24 8.48
CA VAL A 53 -1.15 9.90 9.64
C VAL A 53 0.06 10.84 9.76
N LYS A 54 0.46 11.49 8.66
CA LYS A 54 1.57 12.45 8.67
C LYS A 54 1.35 13.68 9.55
N ILE A 55 0.09 14.00 9.90
CA ILE A 55 -0.24 15.08 10.84
C ILE A 55 0.46 14.86 12.19
N TYR A 56 0.67 13.60 12.58
CA TYR A 56 1.35 13.20 13.82
C TYR A 56 2.87 13.02 13.66
N GLY A 57 3.44 13.35 12.50
CA GLY A 57 4.86 13.14 12.18
C GLY A 57 5.27 11.68 12.02
N ILE A 58 4.31 10.76 11.86
CA ILE A 58 4.58 9.32 11.74
C ILE A 58 4.26 8.84 10.32
N LYS A 59 5.03 7.86 9.82
CA LYS A 59 4.64 7.06 8.65
C LYS A 59 4.15 5.67 9.06
N ILE A 60 3.06 5.20 8.44
CA ILE A 60 2.53 3.84 8.67
C ILE A 60 3.62 2.76 8.47
N LYS A 61 4.49 2.94 7.46
CA LYS A 61 5.64 2.06 7.22
C LYS A 61 6.59 1.96 8.43
N GLU A 62 6.85 3.08 9.10
CA GLU A 62 7.76 3.13 10.25
C GLU A 62 7.13 2.47 11.50
N VAL A 63 5.81 2.54 11.66
CA VAL A 63 5.09 1.86 12.75
C VAL A 63 5.10 0.34 12.54
N LEU A 64 4.94 -0.11 11.31
CA LEU A 64 4.83 -1.52 10.98
C LEU A 64 6.17 -2.27 11.03
N LYS A 65 7.31 -1.57 10.84
CA LYS A 65 8.67 -2.15 10.82
C LYS A 65 8.72 -3.52 10.11
N ASP A 66 8.93 -4.59 10.87
CA ASP A 66 9.11 -5.96 10.38
C ASP A 66 7.81 -6.59 9.86
N LYS A 67 6.65 -6.11 10.33
CA LYS A 67 5.33 -6.53 9.84
C LYS A 67 4.96 -5.84 8.52
N PHE A 68 5.77 -4.89 8.05
CA PHE A 68 5.48 -4.19 6.81
C PHE A 68 5.78 -5.07 5.60
N GLN A 69 4.72 -5.50 4.93
CA GLN A 69 4.82 -6.01 3.58
C GLN A 69 4.46 -4.89 2.60
N GLU A 70 5.24 -4.76 1.53
CA GLU A 70 4.97 -3.72 0.56
C GLU A 70 3.70 -4.06 -0.26
N PRO A 71 2.63 -3.24 -0.19
CA PRO A 71 1.37 -3.56 -0.85
C PRO A 71 1.51 -3.68 -2.38
N THR A 72 2.37 -2.85 -2.99
CA THR A 72 2.61 -2.86 -4.45
C THR A 72 3.10 -4.21 -4.95
N VAL A 73 4.05 -4.84 -4.25
CA VAL A 73 4.63 -6.13 -4.65
C VAL A 73 3.56 -7.22 -4.57
N ILE A 74 2.82 -7.29 -3.47
CA ILE A 74 1.73 -8.25 -3.29
C ILE A 74 0.66 -8.08 -4.38
N ASN A 75 0.28 -6.84 -4.67
CA ASN A 75 -0.74 -6.55 -5.68
C ASN A 75 -0.26 -6.93 -7.10
N LEU A 76 1.02 -6.69 -7.42
CA LEU A 76 1.61 -7.09 -8.69
C LEU A 76 1.71 -8.62 -8.83
N GLU A 77 2.07 -9.32 -7.75
CA GLU A 77 2.16 -10.78 -7.72
C GLU A 77 0.77 -11.42 -7.89
N ASN A 78 -0.23 -10.94 -7.16
CA ASN A 78 -1.63 -11.38 -7.32
C ASN A 78 -2.14 -11.13 -8.74
N LYS A 79 -1.82 -9.98 -9.32
CA LYS A 79 -2.19 -9.66 -10.71
C LYS A 79 -1.49 -10.58 -11.69
N LEU A 80 -0.21 -10.86 -11.49
CA LEU A 80 0.56 -11.77 -12.33
C LEU A 80 -0.02 -13.19 -12.29
N ASN A 81 -0.35 -13.71 -11.11
CA ASN A 81 -0.95 -15.03 -10.94
C ASN A 81 -2.30 -15.14 -11.67
N LYS A 82 -3.13 -14.10 -11.61
CA LYS A 82 -4.39 -14.05 -12.38
C LYS A 82 -4.15 -14.11 -13.89
N ILE A 83 -3.17 -13.35 -14.40
CA ILE A 83 -2.83 -13.35 -15.82
C ILE A 83 -2.25 -14.70 -16.25
N ILE A 84 -1.39 -15.33 -15.42
CA ILE A 84 -0.85 -16.67 -15.67
C ILE A 84 -1.97 -17.68 -15.79
N ASN A 85 -2.92 -17.69 -14.85
CA ASN A 85 -4.06 -18.61 -14.87
C ASN A 85 -4.96 -18.40 -16.09
N HIS A 86 -5.18 -17.16 -16.50
CA HIS A 86 -5.92 -16.84 -17.73
C HIS A 86 -5.18 -17.30 -18.98
N TYR A 87 -3.88 -17.01 -19.10
CA TYR A 87 -3.07 -17.37 -20.26
C TYR A 87 -2.89 -18.89 -20.41
N LYS A 88 -2.78 -19.62 -19.31
CA LYS A 88 -2.73 -21.10 -19.31
C LYS A 88 -3.94 -21.72 -20.02
N LYS A 89 -5.12 -21.13 -19.85
CA LYS A 89 -6.37 -21.56 -20.50
C LYS A 89 -6.47 -21.06 -21.94
N ASN A 90 -5.97 -19.85 -22.22
CA ASN A 90 -6.13 -19.16 -23.50
C ASN A 90 -4.76 -18.85 -24.15
N LYS A 91 -4.08 -19.88 -24.68
CA LYS A 91 -2.71 -19.75 -25.22
C LYS A 91 -2.60 -18.86 -26.46
N GLN A 92 -3.70 -18.63 -27.19
CA GLN A 92 -3.73 -17.79 -28.38
C GLN A 92 -3.88 -16.29 -28.06
N ASP A 93 -4.18 -15.92 -26.80
CA ASP A 93 -4.38 -14.53 -26.39
C ASP A 93 -3.05 -13.76 -26.28
N LYS A 94 -2.66 -13.13 -27.39
CA LYS A 94 -1.45 -12.29 -27.50
C LYS A 94 -1.46 -11.06 -26.61
N LYS A 95 -2.64 -10.53 -26.26
CA LYS A 95 -2.76 -9.38 -25.36
C LYS A 95 -2.40 -9.79 -23.92
N SER A 96 -2.85 -10.97 -23.52
CA SER A 96 -2.50 -11.56 -22.22
C SER A 96 -1.02 -11.95 -22.14
N GLU A 97 -0.44 -12.49 -23.21
CA GLU A 97 1.00 -12.74 -23.33
C GLU A 97 1.83 -11.46 -23.10
N ARG A 98 1.51 -10.38 -23.83
CA ARG A 98 2.14 -9.07 -23.65
C ARG A 98 1.98 -8.54 -22.23
N SER A 99 0.78 -8.68 -21.66
CA SER A 99 0.49 -8.24 -20.30
C SER A 99 1.29 -9.01 -19.25
N LEU A 100 1.49 -10.32 -19.44
CA LEU A 100 2.31 -11.16 -18.58
C LEU A 100 3.77 -10.67 -18.56
N ILE A 101 4.35 -10.40 -19.73
CA ILE A 101 5.72 -9.88 -19.86
C ILE A 101 5.86 -8.54 -19.13
N ILE A 102 4.93 -7.60 -19.35
CA ILE A 102 4.97 -6.27 -18.72
C ILE A 102 4.85 -6.37 -17.20
N ASN A 103 3.91 -7.15 -16.68
CA ASN A 103 3.72 -7.27 -15.23
C ASN A 103 4.90 -8.01 -14.57
N LYS A 104 5.46 -9.03 -15.23
CA LYS A 104 6.69 -9.70 -14.78
C LYS A 104 7.87 -8.71 -14.70
N ALA A 105 8.06 -7.88 -15.72
CA ALA A 105 9.10 -6.86 -15.74
C ALA A 105 8.89 -5.80 -14.64
N LYS A 106 7.64 -5.35 -14.41
CA LYS A 106 7.31 -4.42 -13.31
C LYS A 106 7.61 -5.01 -11.94
N LEU A 107 7.23 -6.27 -11.71
CA LEU A 107 7.51 -6.98 -10.46
C LEU A 107 9.02 -7.12 -10.23
N LYS A 108 9.78 -7.51 -11.26
CA LYS A 108 11.25 -7.59 -11.22
C LYS A 108 11.87 -6.25 -10.81
N LYS A 109 11.55 -5.17 -11.52
CA LYS A 109 12.05 -3.82 -11.23
C LYS A 109 11.70 -3.38 -9.80
N ARG A 110 10.49 -3.70 -9.32
CA ARG A 110 10.08 -3.34 -7.95
C ARG A 110 10.85 -4.12 -6.90
N SER A 111 11.03 -5.42 -7.10
CA SER A 111 11.83 -6.28 -6.22
C SER A 111 13.28 -5.80 -6.16
N GLU A 112 13.90 -5.50 -7.30
CA GLU A 112 15.26 -4.97 -7.38
C GLU A 112 15.42 -3.64 -6.64
N TYR A 113 14.46 -2.72 -6.78
CA TYR A 113 14.46 -1.46 -6.04
C TYR A 113 14.49 -1.68 -4.52
N HIS A 114 13.71 -2.63 -4.00
CA HIS A 114 13.72 -2.92 -2.57
C HIS A 114 14.96 -3.68 -2.11
N LYS A 115 15.51 -4.56 -2.95
CA LYS A 115 16.80 -5.20 -2.67
C LYS A 115 17.92 -4.16 -2.59
N LYS A 116 17.95 -3.21 -3.52
CA LYS A 116 18.97 -2.14 -3.55
C LYS A 116 18.82 -1.14 -2.39
N ASN A 117 17.59 -0.81 -2.02
CA ASN A 117 17.31 0.18 -0.95
C ASN A 117 17.06 -0.47 0.42
N LYS A 118 17.33 -1.77 0.58
CA LYS A 118 17.33 -2.43 1.88
C LYS A 118 18.54 -1.91 2.67
N LYS A 119 18.29 -0.84 3.44
CA LYS A 119 19.00 -0.56 4.68
C LYS A 119 18.25 -1.27 5.81
#